data_AF-A0A535E3L5-F1
#
_entry.id   AF-A0A535E3L5-F1
#
_cell.length_a   1.000
_cell.length_b   1.000
_cell.length_c   1.000
_cell.angle_alpha   90.00
_cell.angle_beta   90.00
_cell.angle_gamma   90.00
#
_symmetry.space_group_name_H-M   'P 1'
#
loop_
_entity.id
_entity.type
_entity.pdbx_description
1 polymer ?
#
loop_
_entity_poly.entity_id
_entity_poly.type
_entity_poly.pdbx_seq_one_letter_code
_entity_poly.pdbx_strand_id
1 'polypeptide(L)'
;MTVVLGLNALVMLLTRGNLLALWPLLGYAIVAGVVGDALLLRLRPAATRPLAIRIFAAAVPMVFTTGYFLTALGYQGGVWWGVPDVTGTIVLTGILGVLLSYLVFPGDR
;
A
#
# COMPACT_ATOMS: atom_id res chain seq x y z
N MET A 1 1.75 -4.04 -9.93
CA MET A 1 1.31 -3.07 -8.90
C MET A 1 1.89 -1.69 -9.15
N THR A 2 3.16 -1.60 -9.58
CA THR A 2 3.84 -0.33 -9.88
C THR A 2 3.10 0.58 -10.86
N VAL A 3 2.51 0.04 -11.94
CA VAL A 3 1.78 0.85 -12.93
C VAL A 3 0.52 1.48 -12.33
N VAL A 4 -0.30 0.71 -11.60
CA VAL A 4 -1.57 1.21 -11.03
C VAL A 4 -1.29 2.25 -9.93
N LEU A 5 -0.34 1.96 -9.03
CA LEU A 5 0.02 2.89 -7.94
C LEU A 5 0.73 4.13 -8.46
N GLY A 6 1.65 3.97 -9.41
CA GLY A 6 2.34 5.08 -10.06
C GLY A 6 1.38 6.00 -10.82
N LEU A 7 0.39 5.44 -11.52
CA LEU A 7 -0.60 6.21 -12.26
C LEU A 7 -1.58 6.92 -11.31
N ASN A 8 -1.98 6.29 -10.21
CA ASN A 8 -2.76 6.97 -9.16
C ASN A 8 -1.98 8.15 -8.55
N ALA A 9 -0.71 7.95 -8.21
CA ALA A 9 0.15 9.01 -7.69
C ALA A 9 0.32 10.14 -8.71
N LEU A 10 0.47 9.81 -9.99
CA LEU A 10 0.53 10.79 -11.08
C LEU A 10 -0.76 11.62 -11.19
N VAL A 11 -1.93 10.98 -11.10
CA VAL A 11 -3.21 11.69 -11.11
C VAL A 11 -3.33 12.62 -9.90
N MET A 12 -3.01 12.15 -8.68
CA MET A 12 -3.02 12.99 -7.48
C MET A 12 -2.05 14.18 -7.59
N LEU A 13 -0.90 13.99 -8.24
CA LEU A 13 0.10 15.02 -8.51
C LEU A 13 -0.43 16.10 -9.47
N LEU A 14 -1.11 15.68 -10.55
CA LEU A 14 -1.69 16.59 -11.54
C LEU A 14 -2.82 17.45 -10.94
N THR A 15 -3.62 16.90 -10.02
CA THR A 15 -4.76 17.60 -9.42
C THR A 15 -4.35 18.69 -8.41
N ARG A 16 -3.18 18.57 -7.76
CA ARG A 16 -2.73 19.54 -6.73
C ARG A 16 -1.79 20.64 -7.24
N GLY A 17 -1.31 20.58 -8.48
CA GLY A 17 -0.57 21.67 -9.14
C GLY A 17 0.78 22.10 -8.54
N ASN A 18 1.25 21.48 -7.44
CA ASN A 18 2.47 21.89 -6.73
C ASN A 18 3.57 20.81 -6.78
N LEU A 19 4.24 20.73 -7.93
CA LEU A 19 5.22 19.69 -8.29
C LEU A 19 6.39 19.56 -7.30
N LEU A 20 6.87 20.67 -6.75
CA LEU A 20 7.99 20.70 -5.79
C LEU A 20 7.60 20.19 -4.40
N ALA A 21 6.31 20.20 -4.04
CA ALA A 21 5.86 19.73 -2.72
C ALA A 21 5.59 18.21 -2.67
N LEU A 22 5.45 17.57 -3.83
CA LEU A 22 4.89 16.21 -3.95
C LEU A 22 5.90 15.20 -4.54
N TRP A 23 7.10 15.64 -4.94
CA TRP A 23 8.15 14.75 -5.46
C TRP A 23 8.52 13.57 -4.52
N PRO A 24 8.47 13.66 -3.18
CA PRO A 24 8.78 12.52 -2.32
C PRO A 24 7.67 11.46 -2.34
N LEU A 25 6.42 11.87 -2.59
CA LEU A 25 5.29 10.94 -2.74
C LEU A 25 5.43 10.07 -4.00
N LEU A 26 6.01 10.62 -5.07
CA LEU A 26 6.38 9.84 -6.26
C LEU A 26 7.46 8.81 -5.95
N GLY A 27 8.51 9.21 -5.24
CA GLY A 27 9.58 8.30 -4.81
C GLY A 27 9.03 7.13 -4.00
N TYR A 28 8.13 7.43 -3.06
CA TYR A 28 7.48 6.41 -2.28
C TYR A 28 6.54 5.51 -3.09
N ALA A 29 5.71 6.07 -3.97
CA ALA A 29 4.82 5.30 -4.82
C ALA A 29 5.58 4.28 -5.69
N ILE A 30 6.77 4.65 -6.18
CA ILE A 30 7.66 3.75 -6.90
C ILE A 30 8.19 2.65 -5.97
N VAL A 31 8.68 2.99 -4.78
CA VAL A 31 9.18 1.99 -3.81
C VAL A 31 8.08 1.02 -3.39
N ALA A 32 6.88 1.52 -3.07
CA ALA A 32 5.73 0.69 -2.74
C ALA A 32 5.31 -0.21 -3.91
N GLY A 33 5.34 0.33 -5.13
CA GLY A 33 5.14 -0.44 -6.37
C GLY A 33 6.13 -1.59 -6.52
N VAL A 34 7.43 -1.30 -6.36
CA VAL A 34 8.52 -2.29 -6.45
C VAL A 34 8.37 -3.36 -5.38
N VAL A 35 8.06 -2.98 -4.13
CA VAL A 35 7.83 -3.96 -3.06
C VAL A 35 6.60 -4.81 -3.39
N GLY A 36 5.52 -4.22 -3.90
CA GLY A 36 4.34 -4.94 -4.34
C GLY A 36 4.63 -5.93 -5.48
N ASP A 37 5.46 -5.54 -6.45
CA ASP A 37 5.87 -6.41 -7.55
C ASP A 37 6.82 -7.54 -7.08
N ALA A 38 7.73 -7.25 -6.14
CA ALA A 38 8.54 -8.28 -5.48
C ALA A 38 7.67 -9.28 -4.70
N LEU A 39 6.62 -8.79 -4.04
CA LEU A 39 5.63 -9.60 -3.35
C LEU A 39 4.86 -10.50 -4.33
N LEU A 40 4.44 -9.95 -5.47
CA LEU A 40 3.80 -10.71 -6.56
C LEU A 40 4.70 -11.84 -7.06
N LEU A 41 5.97 -11.54 -7.34
CA LEU A 41 6.95 -12.50 -7.86
C LEU A 41 7.25 -13.61 -6.85
N ARG A 42 7.28 -13.28 -5.55
CA ARG A 42 7.61 -14.21 -4.47
C ARG A 42 6.43 -15.09 -4.05
N LEU A 43 5.24 -14.50 -3.87
CA LEU A 43 4.06 -15.25 -3.40
C LEU A 43 3.35 -15.99 -4.53
N ARG A 44 3.42 -15.49 -5.77
CA ARG A 44 2.69 -16.03 -6.92
C ARG A 44 1.25 -16.40 -6.55
N PRO A 45 0.44 -15.42 -6.11
CA PRO A 45 -0.94 -15.69 -5.70
C PRO A 45 -1.69 -16.34 -6.88
N ALA A 46 -2.20 -17.54 -6.65
CA ALA A 46 -2.95 -18.32 -7.60
C ALA A 46 -4.18 -18.89 -6.89
N ALA A 47 -5.26 -19.17 -7.62
CA ALA A 47 -6.49 -19.73 -7.04
C ALA A 47 -6.21 -21.04 -6.26
N THR A 48 -5.20 -21.80 -6.67
CA THR A 48 -4.73 -23.03 -6.00
C THR A 48 -3.96 -22.79 -4.69
N ARG A 49 -3.70 -21.53 -4.31
CA ARG A 49 -2.92 -21.13 -3.12
C ARG A 49 -3.64 -20.03 -2.33
N PRO A 50 -4.75 -20.34 -1.66
CA PRO A 50 -5.59 -19.34 -0.96
C PRO A 50 -4.81 -18.58 0.13
N LEU A 51 -3.85 -19.25 0.78
CA LEU A 51 -3.00 -18.61 1.80
C LEU A 51 -2.08 -17.53 1.18
N ALA A 52 -1.56 -17.74 -0.03
CA ALA A 52 -0.75 -16.75 -0.72
C ALA A 52 -1.57 -15.52 -1.12
N ILE A 53 -2.84 -15.70 -1.49
CA ILE A 53 -3.78 -14.60 -1.76
C ILE A 53 -4.02 -13.77 -0.50
N ARG A 54 -4.25 -14.41 0.66
CA ARG A 54 -4.49 -13.72 1.93
C ARG A 54 -3.28 -12.91 2.40
N ILE A 55 -2.09 -13.51 2.35
CA ILE A 55 -0.84 -12.81 2.71
C ILE A 55 -0.63 -11.62 1.77
N PHE A 56 -0.82 -11.81 0.46
CA PHE A 56 -0.68 -10.73 -0.51
C PHE A 56 -1.69 -9.59 -0.25
N ALA A 57 -2.97 -9.94 -0.03
CA ALA A 57 -4.03 -8.98 0.24
C ALA A 57 -3.83 -8.19 1.54
N ALA A 58 -3.17 -8.77 2.56
CA ALA A 58 -2.79 -8.07 3.78
C ALA A 58 -1.55 -7.19 3.60
N ALA A 59 -0.51 -7.74 3.00
CA ALA A 59 0.81 -7.14 3.01
C ALA A 59 0.93 -5.95 2.05
N VAL A 60 0.23 -5.98 0.89
CA VAL A 60 0.22 -4.85 -0.05
C VAL A 60 -0.28 -3.55 0.59
N PRO A 61 -1.49 -3.49 1.21
CA PRO A 61 -1.98 -2.27 1.82
C PRO A 61 -1.17 -1.85 3.06
N MET A 62 -0.63 -2.80 3.85
CA MET A 62 0.26 -2.47 4.97
C MET A 62 1.55 -1.81 4.50
N VAL A 63 2.19 -2.34 3.45
CA VAL A 63 3.40 -1.76 2.87
C VAL A 63 3.10 -0.37 2.30
N PHE A 64 1.97 -0.23 1.60
CA PHE A 64 1.52 1.03 0.99
C PHE A 64 1.19 2.14 2.02
N THR A 65 0.60 1.78 3.15
CA THR A 65 0.30 2.76 4.20
C THR A 65 1.53 3.08 5.04
N THR A 66 2.37 2.08 5.32
CA THR A 66 3.60 2.26 6.09
C THR A 66 4.51 3.29 5.44
N GLY A 67 4.82 3.14 4.16
CA GLY A 67 5.75 4.08 3.56
C GLY A 67 5.12 5.42 3.17
N TYR A 68 3.79 5.52 3.08
CA TYR A 68 3.11 6.82 3.07
C TYR A 68 3.43 7.57 4.37
N PHE A 69 3.26 6.93 5.53
CA PHE A 69 3.57 7.53 6.82
C PHE A 69 5.07 7.82 7.00
N LEU A 70 5.96 6.93 6.57
CA LEU A 70 7.41 7.20 6.60
C LEU A 70 7.78 8.45 5.78
N THR A 71 7.15 8.63 4.61
CA THR A 71 7.38 9.80 3.76
C THR A 71 6.80 11.06 4.39
N ALA A 72 5.61 10.96 4.97
CA ALA A 72 4.94 12.08 5.63
C ALA A 72 5.67 12.54 6.90
N LEU A 73 6.27 11.62 7.66
CA LEU A 73 7.10 11.94 8.84
C LEU A 73 8.39 12.69 8.47
N GLY A 74 8.92 12.50 7.26
CA GLY A 74 10.11 13.19 6.76
C GLY A 74 9.87 14.60 6.21
N TYR A 75 8.61 15.05 6.12
CA TYR A 75 8.26 16.35 5.54
C TYR A 75 8.08 17.44 6.61
N GLN A 76 8.39 18.70 6.28
CA GLN A 76 8.17 19.83 7.20
C GLN A 76 6.67 19.99 7.48
N GLY A 77 6.26 19.69 8.72
CA GLY A 77 4.85 19.59 9.15
C GLY A 77 4.51 18.20 9.73
N GLY A 78 5.28 17.17 9.38
CA GLY A 78 5.16 15.81 9.91
C GLY A 78 3.78 15.19 9.74
N VAL A 79 3.53 14.15 10.54
CA VAL A 79 2.20 13.57 10.70
C VAL A 79 1.66 14.06 12.04
N TRP A 80 0.59 14.84 12.01
CA TRP A 80 -0.16 15.29 13.19
C TRP A 80 -0.77 14.16 14.05
N TRP A 81 -0.77 12.92 13.55
CA TRP A 81 -1.28 11.74 14.24
C TRP A 81 -0.24 11.12 15.18
N GLY A 82 -0.70 10.57 16.29
CA GLY A 82 0.16 9.87 17.24
C GLY A 82 0.64 8.52 16.69
N VAL A 83 1.67 7.97 17.34
CA VAL A 83 2.18 6.62 17.05
C VAL A 83 1.08 5.55 17.09
N PRO A 84 0.11 5.57 18.03
CA PRO A 84 -0.98 4.59 18.05
C PRO A 84 -1.88 4.68 16.82
N ASP A 85 -2.14 5.88 16.31
CA ASP A 85 -3.01 6.10 15.16
C ASP A 85 -2.35 5.60 13.87
N VAL A 86 -1.05 5.89 13.71
CA VAL A 86 -0.25 5.44 12.57
C VAL A 86 -0.15 3.92 12.54
N THR A 87 0.26 3.31 13.66
CA THR A 87 0.41 1.85 13.76
C THR A 87 -0.93 1.14 13.66
N GLY A 88 -1.97 1.68 14.31
CA GLY A 88 -3.34 1.19 14.22
C GLY A 88 -3.87 1.20 12.79
N THR A 89 -3.64 2.29 12.04
CA THR A 89 -4.03 2.38 10.63
C THR A 89 -3.32 1.34 9.78
N ILE A 90 -2.01 1.17 9.94
CA ILE A 90 -1.24 0.16 9.21
C ILE A 90 -1.83 -1.24 9.46
N VAL A 91 -2.02 -1.62 10.72
CA VAL A 91 -2.60 -2.93 11.10
C VAL A 91 -4.01 -3.09 10.54
N LEU A 92 -4.86 -2.08 10.67
CA LEU A 92 -6.24 -2.11 10.20
C LEU A 92 -6.32 -2.33 8.68
N THR A 93 -5.45 -1.69 7.90
CA THR A 93 -5.42 -1.90 6.44
C THR A 93 -5.04 -3.33 6.07
N GLY A 94 -4.16 -3.98 6.84
CA GLY A 94 -3.86 -5.39 6.68
C GLY A 94 -5.05 -6.30 6.99
N ILE A 95 -5.74 -6.04 8.11
CA ILE A 95 -6.95 -6.79 8.51
C ILE A 95 -8.04 -6.67 7.44
N LEU A 96 -8.30 -5.44 6.96
CA LEU A 96 -9.28 -5.20 5.90
C LEU A 96 -8.88 -5.92 4.60
N GLY A 97 -7.60 -5.91 4.24
CA GLY A 97 -7.09 -6.67 3.11
C GLY A 97 -7.38 -8.18 3.21
N VAL A 98 -7.19 -8.76 4.38
CA VAL A 98 -7.55 -10.17 4.64
C VAL A 98 -9.06 -10.38 4.51
N LEU A 99 -9.89 -9.55 5.16
CA LEU A 99 -11.35 -9.68 5.11
C LEU A 99 -11.89 -9.59 3.68
N LEU A 100 -11.38 -8.63 2.89
CA LEU A 100 -11.74 -8.48 1.49
C LEU A 100 -11.29 -9.70 0.66
N SER A 101 -10.15 -10.32 0.99
CA SER A 101 -9.73 -11.54 0.32
C SER A 101 -10.70 -12.71 0.54
N TYR A 102 -11.33 -12.81 1.72
CA TYR A 102 -12.37 -13.81 1.98
C TYR A 102 -13.68 -13.51 1.23
N LEU A 103 -13.99 -12.24 0.99
CA LEU A 103 -15.15 -11.85 0.21
C LEU A 103 -14.99 -12.19 -1.29
N VAL A 104 -13.79 -11.96 -1.84
CA VAL A 104 -13.49 -12.18 -3.26
C VAL A 104 -13.15 -13.64 -3.56
N PHE A 105 -12.39 -14.29 -2.66
CA PHE A 105 -12.04 -15.70 -2.74
C PHE A 105 -12.50 -16.42 -1.47
N PRO A 106 -13.81 -16.69 -1.34
CA PRO A 106 -14.32 -17.57 -0.30
C PRO A 106 -13.83 -18.97 -0.65
N GLY A 107 -12.68 -19.37 -0.11
CA GLY A 107 -11.98 -20.59 -0.52
C GLY A 107 -12.91 -21.77 -0.75
N ASP A 108 -12.73 -22.44 -1.89
CA ASP A 108 -13.57 -23.54 -2.36
C ASP A 108 -13.82 -24.52 -1.21
N ARG A 109 -15.10 -24.73 -0.89
CA ARG A 109 -15.56 -25.77 0.04
C ARG A 109 -15.31 -27.15 -0.55
#